data_AF-R5EA64-F1
#
_entry.id   AF-R5EA64-F1
#
_cell.length_a   1.000
_cell.length_b   1.000
_cell.length_c   1.000
_cell.angle_alpha   90.00
_cell.angle_beta   90.00
_cell.angle_gamma   90.00
#
_symmetry.space_group_name_H-M   'P 1'
#
loop_
_entity.id
_entity.type
_entity.pdbx_description
1 polymer ?
#
loop_
_entity_poly.entity_id
_entity_poly.type
_entity_poly.pdbx_seq_one_letter_code
_entity_poly.pdbx_strand_id
1 'polypeptide(L)' 'MTMVEIAKRNNVSERTIYRYKAYYDKMKKKEE' A
#
# COMPACT_ATOMS: atom_id res chain seq x y z
N MET A 1 -7.06 9.19 -5.55
CA MET A 1 -7.45 8.14 -4.59
C MET A 1 -6.36 8.06 -3.53
N THR A 2 -6.65 8.56 -2.34
CA THR A 2 -5.73 8.55 -1.19
C THR A 2 -5.65 7.14 -0.58
N MET A 3 -4.60 6.88 0.21
CA MET A 3 -4.41 5.59 0.91
C MET A 3 -5.59 5.26 1.83
N VAL A 4 -6.16 6.28 2.48
CA VAL A 4 -7.34 6.16 3.36
C VAL A 4 -8.58 5.77 2.56
N GLU A 5 -8.80 6.38 1.39
CA GLU A 5 -9.93 6.02 0.52
C GLU A 5 -9.82 4.60 -0.02
N ILE A 6 -8.60 4.15 -0.38
CA ILE A 6 -8.34 2.77 -0.81
C ILE A 6 -8.62 1.80 0.34
N ALA A 7 -8.15 2.13 1.55
CA ALA A 7 -8.36 1.32 2.74
C ALA A 7 -9.86 1.12 3.02
N LYS A 8 -10.64 2.21 2.99
CA LYS A 8 -12.09 2.18 3.18
C LYS A 8 -12.81 1.41 2.07
N ARG A 9 -12.46 1.62 0.79
CA ARG A 9 -13.08 0.91 -0.36
C ARG A 9 -12.83 -0.59 -0.33
N ASN A 10 -11.67 -1.03 0.16
CA ASN A 10 -11.29 -2.44 0.22
C ASN A 10 -11.57 -3.08 1.59
N ASN A 11 -12.20 -2.35 2.52
CA ASN A 11 -12.48 -2.78 3.89
C ASN A 11 -11.23 -3.33 4.62
N VAL A 12 -10.11 -2.65 4.45
CA VAL A 12 -8.83 -2.99 5.09
C VAL A 12 -8.34 -1.84 5.95
N SER A 13 -7.47 -2.14 6.92
CA SER A 13 -6.86 -1.10 7.75
C SER A 13 -5.91 -0.23 6.91
N GLU A 14 -5.81 1.05 7.25
CA GLU A 14 -4.82 1.96 6.64
C GLU A 14 -3.41 1.39 6.78
N ARG A 15 -3.10 0.78 7.93
CA ARG A 15 -1.82 0.11 8.21
C ARG A 15 -1.51 -1.00 7.19
N THR A 16 -2.52 -1.75 6.75
CA THR A 16 -2.35 -2.80 5.73
C THR A 16 -1.93 -2.18 4.41
N ILE A 17 -2.60 -1.10 3.99
CA ILE A 17 -2.29 -0.37 2.74
C ILE A 17 -0.88 0.24 2.81
N TYR A 18 -0.47 0.83 3.95
CA TYR A 18 0.89 1.34 4.13
C TYR A 18 1.98 0.25 4.11
N ARG A 19 1.72 -0.93 4.71
CA ARG A 19 2.64 -2.08 4.62
C ARG A 19 2.78 -2.58 3.19
N TYR A 20 1.66 -2.67 2.47
CA TYR A 20 1.64 -3.10 1.07
C TYR A 20 2.45 -2.14 0.19
N LYS A 21 2.30 -0.82 0.39
CA LYS A 21 3.10 0.19 -0.31
C LYS A 21 4.60 0.02 -0.04
N ALA A 22 5.00 -0.13 1.22
CA ALA A 22 6.41 -0.32 1.57
C ALA A 22 7.01 -1.61 0.96
N TYR A 23 6.21 -2.66 0.81
CA TYR A 23 6.62 -3.88 0.13
C TYR A 23 6.86 -3.66 -1.37
N TYR A 24 5.92 -3.00 -2.06
CA TYR A 24 6.09 -2.65 -3.47
C TYR A 24 7.26 -1.70 -3.72
N ASP A 25 7.45 -0.70 -2.88
CA ASP A 25 8.59 0.23 -2.99
C ASP A 25 9.93 -0.51 -2.86
N LYS A 26 9.99 -1.56 -2.03
CA LYS A 26 11.18 -2.42 -1.91
C LYS A 26 11.37 -3.33 -3.12
N MET A 27 10.29 -3.89 -3.68
CA MET A 27 10.37 -4.74 -4.87
C MET A 27 10.78 -3.94 -6.10
N LYS A 28 10.20 -2.76 -6.30
CA LYS A 28 10.52 -1.89 -7.44
C LYS A 28 12.01 -1.53 -7.48
N LYS A 29 12.60 -1.25 -6.31
CA LYS A 29 14.04 -0.98 -6.16
C LYS A 29 14.94 -2.19 -6.43
N LYS A 30 14.39 -3.40 -6.46
CA LYS A 30 15.13 -4.64 -6.73
C LYS A 30 15.08 -5.03 -8.21
N GLU A 31 14.15 -4.46 -8.97
CA GLU A 31 14.02 -4.69 -10.42
C GLU A 31 14.70 -3.59 -11.27
N GLU A 32 15.25 -2.54 -10.65
CA GLU A 32 16.23 -1.60 -11.23
C GLU A 32 17.67 -2.03 -10.90
#